data_AF-A0A7W0H9H5-F1
#
_entry.id   AF-A0A7W0H9H5-F1
#
_cell.length_a   1.000
_cell.length_b   1.000
_cell.length_c   1.000
_cell.angle_alpha   90.00
_cell.angle_beta   90.00
_cell.angle_gamma   90.00
#
_symmetry.space_group_name_H-M   'P 1'
#
loop_
_entity.id
_entity.type
_entity.pdbx_description
1 polymer ?
#
loop_
_entity_poly.entity_id
_entity_poly.type
_entity_poly.pdbx_seq_one_letter_code
_entity_poly.pdbx_strand_id
1 'polypeptide(L)'
;MDDVRRATPRTDRILADPALREATSRLGTPLVKKAVVAAIARCRAGELAPADVATAALSTLPVVATRMRPVINATGVIVHTNLGRAPLSAAAVDALSVAAGSTDVELDLATGRRGGRGRWALAALRAAVPDAGGVHVVNNGAAALALVTVALAAGRQNIVVARGELVEIGDGFRIPELIESVGGRLREVGTTNRVRASDYADAVDTDTAFVLKVHPSNFVVTGFTSTVSVRELAGLPVPV
;
A
#
# COMPACT_ATOMS: atom_id res chain seq x y z
N MET A 1 34.08 -47.29 6.35
CA MET A 1 33.06 -46.39 5.79
C MET A 1 33.70 -45.01 5.74
N ASP A 2 34.00 -44.49 4.55
CA ASP A 2 34.61 -43.18 4.41
C ASP A 2 33.67 -42.09 4.94
N ASP A 3 34.19 -41.19 5.76
CA ASP A 3 33.42 -40.06 6.30
C ASP A 3 33.01 -39.12 5.17
N VAL A 4 31.72 -39.11 4.83
CA VAL A 4 31.09 -38.28 3.80
C VAL A 4 31.41 -36.79 4.00
N ARG A 5 31.71 -36.35 5.23
CA ARG A 5 32.10 -34.97 5.54
C ARG A 5 33.44 -34.57 4.94
N ARG A 6 34.35 -35.53 4.68
CA ARG A 6 35.66 -35.25 4.04
C ARG A 6 35.51 -34.86 2.56
N ALA A 7 34.44 -35.31 1.91
CA ALA A 7 34.16 -34.98 0.52
C ALA A 7 33.32 -33.71 0.35
N THR A 8 32.82 -33.11 1.45
CA THR A 8 32.00 -31.89 1.38
C THR A 8 32.81 -30.71 0.83
N PRO A 9 32.31 -30.02 -0.21
CA PRO A 9 33.04 -28.90 -0.80
C PRO A 9 33.05 -27.67 0.12
N ARG A 10 34.11 -26.86 0.02
CA ARG A 10 34.19 -25.58 0.73
C ARG A 10 33.26 -24.54 0.10
N THR A 11 32.71 -23.66 0.93
CA THR A 11 31.75 -22.63 0.51
C THR A 11 32.32 -21.68 -0.55
N ASP A 12 33.56 -21.26 -0.40
CA ASP A 12 34.29 -20.41 -1.36
C ASP A 12 34.43 -21.09 -2.73
N ARG A 13 34.73 -22.40 -2.76
CA ARG A 13 34.79 -23.18 -4.00
C ARG A 13 33.44 -23.22 -4.71
N ILE A 14 32.35 -23.43 -3.97
CA ILE A 14 31.00 -23.45 -4.55
C ILE A 14 30.58 -22.06 -5.03
N LEU A 15 30.85 -21.00 -4.26
CA LEU A 15 30.57 -19.62 -4.68
C LEU A 15 31.41 -19.16 -5.88
N ALA A 16 32.51 -19.84 -6.18
CA ALA A 16 33.33 -19.58 -7.36
C ALA A 16 32.75 -20.19 -8.65
N ASP A 17 31.72 -21.05 -8.56
CA ASP A 17 31.02 -21.60 -9.71
C ASP A 17 30.44 -20.46 -10.59
N PRO A 18 30.64 -20.48 -11.93
CA PRO A 18 30.20 -19.42 -12.82
C PRO A 18 28.70 -19.09 -12.70
N ALA A 19 27.83 -20.09 -12.57
CA ALA A 19 26.39 -19.88 -12.46
C ALA A 19 26.00 -19.26 -11.11
N LEU A 20 26.70 -19.61 -10.03
CA LEU A 20 26.50 -18.97 -8.72
C LEU A 20 27.06 -17.55 -8.66
N ARG A 21 28.13 -17.24 -9.42
CA ARG A 21 28.62 -15.86 -9.59
C ARG A 21 27.63 -14.99 -10.34
N GLU A 22 27.06 -15.52 -11.42
CA GLU A 22 25.99 -14.85 -12.15
C GLU A 22 24.79 -14.61 -11.23
N ALA A 23 24.33 -15.63 -10.50
CA ALA A 23 23.26 -15.47 -9.52
C ALA A 23 23.61 -14.44 -8.42
N THR A 24 24.88 -14.34 -8.03
CA THR A 24 25.35 -13.35 -7.04
C THR A 24 25.24 -11.92 -7.57
N SER A 25 25.58 -11.68 -8.84
CA SER A 25 25.38 -10.36 -9.46
C SER A 25 23.91 -9.97 -9.53
N ARG A 26 22.99 -10.93 -9.73
CA ARG A 26 21.55 -10.70 -9.87
C ARG A 26 20.81 -10.58 -8.53
N LEU A 27 21.16 -11.40 -7.54
CA LEU A 27 20.41 -11.56 -6.29
C LEU A 27 21.13 -11.03 -5.05
N GLY A 28 22.41 -10.67 -5.19
CA GLY A 28 23.28 -10.27 -4.11
C GLY A 28 23.87 -11.46 -3.34
N THR A 29 25.07 -11.23 -2.81
CA THR A 29 25.86 -12.23 -2.06
C THR A 29 25.12 -12.86 -0.88
N PRO A 30 24.38 -12.12 -0.03
CA PRO A 30 23.75 -12.71 1.16
C PRO A 30 22.75 -13.83 0.81
N LEU A 31 21.96 -13.64 -0.26
CA LEU A 31 20.92 -14.58 -0.67
C LEU A 31 21.56 -15.85 -1.25
N VAL A 32 22.53 -15.69 -2.15
CA VAL A 32 23.24 -16.82 -2.76
C VAL A 32 24.02 -17.62 -1.71
N LYS A 33 24.74 -16.94 -0.82
CA LYS A 33 25.48 -17.60 0.26
C LYS A 33 24.57 -18.42 1.17
N LYS A 34 23.36 -17.92 1.49
CA LYS A 34 22.38 -18.67 2.28
C LYS A 34 21.97 -19.97 1.61
N ALA A 35 21.69 -19.95 0.30
CA ALA A 35 21.35 -21.15 -0.48
C ALA A 35 22.51 -22.15 -0.53
N VAL A 36 23.74 -21.66 -0.76
CA VAL A 36 24.95 -22.50 -0.78
C VAL A 36 25.19 -23.16 0.58
N VAL A 37 25.07 -22.40 1.68
CA VAL A 37 25.23 -22.96 3.04
C VAL A 37 24.19 -24.04 3.32
N ALA A 38 22.93 -23.84 2.91
CA ALA A 38 21.89 -24.85 3.05
C ALA A 38 22.18 -26.12 2.23
N ALA A 39 22.64 -25.99 0.98
CA ALA A 39 23.03 -27.13 0.15
C ALA A 39 24.24 -27.89 0.71
N ILE A 40 25.25 -27.17 1.23
CA ILE A 40 26.41 -27.79 1.91
C ILE A 40 25.97 -28.55 3.16
N ALA A 41 25.02 -28.02 3.93
CA ALA A 41 24.51 -28.72 5.12
C ALA A 41 23.85 -30.06 4.76
N ARG A 42 23.04 -30.10 3.69
CA ARG A 42 22.46 -31.33 3.14
C ARG A 42 23.52 -32.32 2.68
N CYS A 43 24.60 -31.83 2.05
CA CYS A 43 25.74 -32.66 1.67
C CYS A 43 26.44 -33.28 2.89
N ARG A 44 26.66 -32.50 3.96
CA ARG A 44 27.25 -33.00 5.22
C ARG A 44 26.38 -34.05 5.91
N ALA A 45 25.07 -33.99 5.72
CA ALA A 45 24.12 -34.96 6.24
C ALA A 45 24.03 -36.25 5.37
N GLY A 46 24.73 -36.28 4.22
CA GLY A 46 24.67 -37.42 3.29
C GLY A 46 23.44 -37.42 2.38
N GLU A 47 22.64 -36.35 2.37
CA GLU A 47 21.42 -36.22 1.56
C GLU A 47 21.70 -35.74 0.13
N LEU A 48 22.92 -35.26 -0.13
CA LEU A 48 23.31 -34.65 -1.39
C LEU A 48 24.77 -34.99 -1.72
N ALA A 49 25.05 -35.45 -2.94
CA ALA A 49 26.41 -35.71 -3.35
C ALA A 49 27.20 -34.38 -3.46
N PRO A 50 28.51 -34.36 -3.13
CA PRO A 50 29.36 -33.17 -3.27
C PRO A 50 29.30 -32.49 -4.64
N ALA A 51 29.15 -33.26 -5.72
CA ALA A 51 29.06 -32.75 -7.09
C ALA A 51 27.76 -31.98 -7.36
N ASP A 52 26.68 -32.28 -6.63
CA ASP A 52 25.36 -31.70 -6.86
C ASP A 52 25.11 -30.44 -6.04
N VAL A 53 26.03 -30.04 -5.15
CA VAL A 53 25.87 -28.91 -4.23
C VAL A 53 25.59 -27.60 -4.97
N ALA A 54 26.32 -27.32 -6.05
CA ALA A 54 26.13 -26.09 -6.83
C ALA A 54 24.74 -26.08 -7.50
N THR A 55 24.39 -27.16 -8.20
CA THR A 55 23.09 -27.34 -8.86
C THR A 55 21.93 -27.24 -7.86
N ALA A 56 22.05 -27.87 -6.70
CA ALA A 56 21.04 -27.83 -5.65
C ALA A 56 20.92 -26.44 -5.00
N ALA A 57 22.01 -25.70 -4.86
CA ALA A 57 21.93 -24.31 -4.40
C ALA A 57 21.20 -23.45 -5.43
N LEU A 58 21.58 -23.55 -6.71
CA LEU A 58 20.99 -22.79 -7.81
C LEU A 58 19.48 -23.04 -7.96
N SER A 59 19.02 -24.29 -7.85
CA SER A 59 17.60 -24.65 -8.01
C SER A 59 16.68 -24.06 -6.93
N THR A 60 17.24 -23.62 -5.80
CA THR A 60 16.49 -22.96 -4.71
C THR A 60 16.49 -21.44 -4.83
N LEU A 61 17.30 -20.86 -5.72
CA LEU A 61 17.40 -19.41 -5.89
C LEU A 61 16.22 -18.87 -6.70
N PRO A 62 15.61 -17.74 -6.30
CA PRO A 62 14.57 -17.10 -7.08
C PRO A 62 15.14 -16.45 -8.34
N VAL A 63 14.28 -16.19 -9.33
CA VAL A 63 14.64 -15.47 -10.56
C VAL A 63 14.91 -13.98 -10.29
N VAL A 64 14.24 -13.40 -9.31
CA VAL A 64 14.40 -12.00 -8.88
C VAL A 64 14.53 -11.96 -7.36
N ALA A 65 15.10 -10.90 -6.80
CA ALA A 65 15.31 -10.74 -5.36
C ALA A 65 14.01 -10.42 -4.58
N THR A 66 12.92 -11.14 -4.88
CA THR A 66 11.65 -11.08 -4.18
C THR A 66 11.07 -12.48 -3.99
N ARG A 67 10.25 -12.65 -2.94
CA ARG A 67 9.45 -13.86 -2.72
C ARG A 67 8.08 -13.80 -3.37
N MET A 68 7.70 -12.62 -3.89
CA MET A 68 6.45 -12.45 -4.62
C MET A 68 6.51 -13.25 -5.91
N ARG A 69 5.38 -13.86 -6.28
CA ARG A 69 5.24 -14.62 -7.53
C ARG A 69 4.21 -13.94 -8.41
N PRO A 70 4.44 -13.84 -9.73
CA PRO A 70 3.38 -13.47 -10.66
C PRO A 70 2.20 -14.43 -10.54
N VAL A 71 0.98 -13.89 -10.66
CA VAL A 71 -0.27 -14.67 -10.62
C VAL A 71 -1.11 -14.29 -11.83
N ILE A 72 -1.73 -15.27 -12.47
CA ILE A 72 -2.74 -15.06 -13.52
C ILE A 72 -4.08 -14.85 -12.80
N ASN A 73 -4.67 -13.66 -12.94
CA ASN A 73 -5.98 -13.36 -12.37
C ASN A 73 -7.10 -13.90 -13.27
N ALA A 74 -7.67 -15.05 -12.90
CA ALA A 74 -8.81 -15.67 -13.57
C ALA A 74 -10.15 -15.45 -12.83
N THR A 75 -10.21 -14.54 -11.85
CA THR A 75 -11.40 -14.31 -11.01
C THR A 75 -12.44 -13.41 -11.66
N GLY A 76 -12.06 -12.65 -12.69
CA GLY A 76 -12.86 -11.56 -13.25
C GLY A 76 -12.89 -10.28 -12.41
N VAL A 77 -12.28 -10.27 -11.22
CA VAL A 77 -12.20 -9.09 -10.34
C VAL A 77 -11.02 -8.21 -10.75
N ILE A 78 -11.31 -7.01 -11.27
CA ILE A 78 -10.28 -6.07 -11.75
C ILE A 78 -9.44 -5.52 -10.57
N VAL A 79 -10.10 -4.93 -9.56
CA VAL A 79 -9.44 -4.37 -8.37
C VAL A 79 -9.41 -5.43 -7.26
N HIS A 80 -8.61 -6.47 -7.46
CA HIS A 80 -8.52 -7.56 -6.51
C HIS A 80 -7.57 -7.20 -5.35
N THR A 81 -8.11 -7.01 -4.15
CA THR A 81 -7.34 -6.57 -2.96
C THR A 81 -6.16 -7.49 -2.64
N ASN A 82 -6.38 -8.81 -2.64
CA ASN A 82 -5.32 -9.80 -2.35
C ASN A 82 -4.27 -9.94 -3.47
N LEU A 83 -4.56 -9.49 -4.70
CA LEU A 83 -3.62 -9.56 -5.84
C LEU A 83 -2.94 -8.22 -6.13
N GLY A 84 -3.04 -7.24 -5.21
CA GLY A 84 -2.35 -5.97 -5.33
C GLY A 84 -3.14 -4.85 -6.01
N ARG A 85 -4.48 -4.97 -6.11
CA ARG A 85 -5.38 -3.95 -6.66
C ARG A 85 -5.12 -3.69 -8.14
N ALA A 86 -4.94 -2.43 -8.55
CA ALA A 86 -4.78 -2.05 -9.94
C ALA A 86 -3.36 -2.37 -10.43
N PRO A 87 -3.19 -3.19 -11.49
CA PRO A 87 -1.88 -3.38 -12.10
C PRO A 87 -1.39 -2.09 -12.76
N LEU A 88 -0.07 -1.92 -12.80
CA LEU A 88 0.55 -0.78 -13.44
C LEU A 88 0.64 -0.98 -14.96
N SER A 89 0.48 0.11 -15.71
CA SER A 89 0.78 0.12 -17.15
C SER A 89 2.27 -0.03 -17.40
N ALA A 90 2.66 -0.42 -18.62
CA ALA A 90 4.08 -0.51 -19.00
C ALA A 90 4.82 0.82 -18.75
N ALA A 91 4.22 1.95 -19.15
CA ALA A 91 4.79 3.28 -18.91
C ALA A 91 4.99 3.60 -17.42
N ALA A 92 4.08 3.16 -16.55
CA ALA A 92 4.21 3.34 -15.10
C ALA A 92 5.32 2.44 -14.52
N VAL A 93 5.50 1.23 -15.03
CA VAL A 93 6.61 0.34 -14.67
C VAL A 93 7.94 0.96 -15.09
N ASP A 94 8.03 1.49 -16.32
CA ASP A 94 9.24 2.17 -16.81
C ASP A 94 9.60 3.38 -15.93
N ALA A 95 8.60 4.17 -15.52
CA ALA A 95 8.81 5.29 -14.61
C ALA A 95 9.33 4.84 -13.24
N LEU A 96 8.88 3.69 -12.71
CA LEU A 96 9.42 3.12 -11.47
C LEU A 96 10.87 2.65 -11.65
N SER A 97 11.22 2.08 -12.81
CA SER A 97 12.60 1.71 -13.11
C SER A 97 13.53 2.92 -13.12
N VAL A 98 13.09 4.06 -13.64
CA VAL A 98 13.83 5.32 -13.54
C VAL A 98 13.93 5.78 -12.08
N ALA A 99 12.81 5.75 -11.35
CA ALA A 99 12.75 6.19 -9.95
C ALA A 99 13.58 5.34 -8.98
N ALA A 100 13.94 4.11 -9.36
CA ALA A 100 14.83 3.24 -8.60
C ALA A 100 16.29 3.73 -8.56
N GLY A 101 16.67 4.66 -9.44
CA GLY A 101 17.97 5.33 -9.45
C GLY A 101 18.00 6.64 -8.65
N SER A 102 19.11 7.36 -8.75
CA SER A 102 19.21 8.73 -8.23
C SER A 102 18.42 9.68 -9.11
N THR A 103 17.34 10.25 -8.56
CA THR A 103 16.44 11.17 -9.26
C THR A 103 16.37 12.52 -8.55
N ASP A 104 15.79 13.52 -9.22
CA ASP A 104 15.57 14.86 -8.73
C ASP A 104 14.32 14.97 -7.83
N VAL A 105 14.10 13.95 -7.01
CA VAL A 105 12.92 13.77 -6.14
C VAL A 105 12.64 14.98 -5.25
N GLU A 106 13.69 15.63 -4.74
CA GLU A 106 13.67 16.87 -3.95
C GLU A 106 14.77 17.84 -4.40
N LEU A 107 15.23 17.73 -5.65
CA LEU A 107 16.25 18.62 -6.21
C LEU A 107 15.64 19.45 -7.33
N ASP A 108 15.77 20.75 -7.25
CA ASP A 108 15.48 21.64 -8.37
C ASP A 108 16.73 21.72 -9.24
N LEU A 109 16.64 21.20 -10.46
CA LEU A 109 17.78 21.13 -11.39
C LEU A 109 18.17 22.49 -11.98
N ALA A 110 17.28 23.48 -11.98
CA ALA A 110 17.58 24.81 -12.49
C ALA A 110 18.41 25.61 -11.47
N THR A 111 18.14 25.43 -10.19
CA THR A 111 18.80 26.18 -9.10
C THR A 111 19.86 25.37 -8.35
N GLY A 112 19.85 24.05 -8.47
CA GLY A 112 20.70 23.13 -7.69
C GLY A 112 20.32 23.04 -6.20
N ARG A 113 19.16 23.58 -5.80
CA ARG A 113 18.72 23.65 -4.39
C ARG A 113 17.64 22.61 -4.09
N ARG A 114 17.37 22.40 -2.79
CA ARG A 114 16.27 21.54 -2.34
C ARG A 114 14.93 22.08 -2.85
N GLY A 115 14.18 21.25 -3.55
CA GLY A 115 12.84 21.51 -4.05
C GLY A 115 11.76 20.69 -3.34
N GLY A 116 10.50 20.94 -3.70
CA GLY A 116 9.36 20.19 -3.17
C GLY A 116 9.26 18.77 -3.75
N ARG A 117 9.02 17.79 -2.88
CA ARG A 117 8.79 16.40 -3.27
C ARG A 117 7.52 16.26 -4.10
N GLY A 118 7.57 15.42 -5.13
CA GLY A 118 6.37 15.01 -5.86
C GLY A 118 5.72 16.13 -6.68
N ARG A 119 6.46 17.19 -7.03
CA ARG A 119 5.94 18.37 -7.74
C ARG A 119 5.14 18.02 -9.00
N TRP A 120 5.60 17.06 -9.80
CA TRP A 120 4.88 16.64 -11.01
C TRP A 120 3.62 15.84 -10.71
N ALA A 121 3.63 14.99 -9.68
CA ALA A 121 2.43 14.27 -9.26
C ALA A 121 1.36 15.25 -8.76
N LEU A 122 1.76 16.25 -7.94
CA LEU A 122 0.87 17.31 -7.49
C LEU A 122 0.37 18.17 -8.65
N ALA A 123 1.23 18.52 -9.61
CA ALA A 123 0.81 19.28 -10.81
C ALA A 123 -0.19 18.49 -11.66
N ALA A 124 0.06 17.18 -11.89
CA ALA A 124 -0.85 16.31 -12.63
C ALA A 124 -2.20 16.16 -11.92
N LEU A 125 -2.21 16.01 -10.60
CA LEU A 125 -3.44 15.97 -9.82
C LEU A 125 -4.21 17.29 -9.91
N ARG A 126 -3.53 18.42 -9.77
CA ARG A 126 -4.17 19.74 -9.89
C ARG A 126 -4.77 19.95 -11.28
N ALA A 127 -4.12 19.47 -12.33
CA ALA A 127 -4.66 19.50 -13.68
C ALA A 127 -5.90 18.60 -13.85
N ALA A 128 -5.97 17.47 -13.15
CA ALA A 128 -7.11 16.55 -13.18
C ALA A 128 -8.33 17.05 -12.39
N VAL A 129 -8.11 17.92 -11.39
CA VAL A 129 -9.17 18.55 -10.59
C VAL A 129 -8.99 20.07 -10.56
N PRO A 130 -9.24 20.78 -11.67
CA PRO A 130 -8.94 22.21 -11.79
C PRO A 130 -9.70 23.09 -10.77
N ASP A 131 -10.88 22.64 -10.35
CA ASP A 131 -11.72 23.32 -9.36
C ASP A 131 -11.24 23.08 -7.91
N ALA A 132 -10.29 22.17 -7.70
CA ALA A 132 -9.69 21.97 -6.39
C ALA A 132 -8.75 23.14 -6.06
N GLY A 133 -9.05 23.89 -5.00
CA GLY A 133 -8.21 25.01 -4.54
C GLY A 133 -6.77 24.60 -4.18
N GLY A 134 -6.55 23.32 -3.90
CA GLY A 134 -5.24 22.71 -3.69
C GLY A 134 -5.32 21.18 -3.77
N VAL A 135 -4.16 20.53 -3.87
CA VAL A 135 -4.04 19.07 -3.88
C VAL A 135 -2.88 18.63 -2.99
N HIS A 136 -3.01 17.44 -2.43
CA HIS A 136 -1.96 16.82 -1.62
C HIS A 136 -1.97 15.30 -1.80
N VAL A 137 -0.83 14.65 -1.55
CA VAL A 137 -0.68 13.20 -1.62
C VAL A 137 -0.01 12.70 -0.36
N VAL A 138 -0.62 11.69 0.24
CA VAL A 138 -0.07 10.95 1.38
C VAL A 138 -0.02 9.47 1.05
N ASN A 139 0.48 8.66 1.98
CA ASN A 139 0.75 7.24 1.78
C ASN A 139 -0.44 6.44 1.21
N ASN A 140 -1.65 6.63 1.76
CA ASN A 140 -2.86 5.93 1.33
C ASN A 140 -4.13 6.69 1.77
N GLY A 141 -5.31 6.16 1.43
CA GLY A 141 -6.60 6.76 1.81
C GLY A 141 -6.85 6.84 3.31
N ALA A 142 -6.35 5.88 4.10
CA ALA A 142 -6.47 5.92 5.56
C ALA A 142 -5.64 7.06 6.17
N ALA A 143 -4.40 7.23 5.70
CA ALA A 143 -3.56 8.37 6.09
C ALA A 143 -4.17 9.70 5.66
N ALA A 144 -4.86 9.75 4.51
CA ALA A 144 -5.57 10.95 4.07
C ALA A 144 -6.73 11.29 5.01
N LEU A 145 -7.55 10.31 5.37
CA LEU A 145 -8.65 10.51 6.32
C LEU A 145 -8.11 10.97 7.69
N ALA A 146 -7.08 10.32 8.22
CA ALA A 146 -6.44 10.73 9.47
C ALA A 146 -5.90 12.16 9.41
N LEU A 147 -5.21 12.52 8.32
CA LEU A 147 -4.70 13.88 8.13
C LEU A 147 -5.82 14.91 8.07
N VAL A 148 -6.89 14.64 7.31
CA VAL A 148 -8.06 15.53 7.22
C VAL A 148 -8.73 15.68 8.57
N THR A 149 -8.91 14.59 9.32
CA THR A 149 -9.46 14.63 10.68
C THR A 149 -8.65 15.55 11.58
N VAL A 150 -7.33 15.38 11.64
CA VAL A 150 -6.47 16.22 12.49
C VAL A 150 -6.47 17.68 12.02
N ALA A 151 -6.37 17.91 10.71
CA ALA A 151 -6.27 19.25 10.16
C ALA A 151 -7.56 20.07 10.34
N LEU A 152 -8.73 19.43 10.20
CA LEU A 152 -10.02 20.11 10.28
C LEU A 152 -10.62 20.15 11.71
N ALA A 153 -10.14 19.29 12.62
CA ALA A 153 -10.60 19.27 14.01
C ALA A 153 -10.43 20.64 14.67
N ALA A 154 -9.29 21.33 14.55
CA ALA A 154 -9.08 22.72 14.99
C ALA A 154 -9.66 23.06 16.40
N GLY A 155 -9.57 22.15 17.36
CA GLY A 155 -10.13 22.31 18.72
C GLY A 155 -11.59 21.90 18.90
N ARG A 156 -12.28 21.58 17.80
CA ARG A 156 -13.59 20.91 17.74
C ARG A 156 -13.38 19.41 17.60
N GLN A 157 -14.34 18.62 18.07
CA GLN A 157 -14.18 17.15 18.08
C GLN A 157 -15.21 16.40 17.25
N ASN A 158 -16.40 16.96 17.02
CA ASN A 158 -17.50 16.19 16.45
C ASN A 158 -17.43 16.11 14.92
N ILE A 159 -17.47 14.89 14.40
CA ILE A 159 -17.47 14.58 12.97
C ILE A 159 -18.78 13.87 12.68
N VAL A 160 -19.65 14.55 11.94
CA VAL A 160 -21.00 14.04 11.68
C VAL A 160 -20.96 13.08 10.50
N VAL A 161 -21.49 11.86 10.68
CA VAL A 161 -21.47 10.80 9.65
C VAL A 161 -22.74 9.97 9.71
N ALA A 162 -23.22 9.45 8.58
CA ALA A 162 -24.38 8.55 8.60
C ALA A 162 -24.01 7.17 9.18
N ARG A 163 -24.93 6.56 9.94
CA ARG A 163 -24.73 5.20 10.49
C ARG A 163 -24.47 4.15 9.41
N GLY A 164 -25.15 4.26 8.26
CA GLY A 164 -24.94 3.38 7.12
C GLY A 164 -23.56 3.49 6.44
N GLU A 165 -22.75 4.45 6.85
CA GLU A 165 -21.45 4.77 6.25
C GLU A 165 -20.26 4.41 7.16
N LEU A 166 -20.53 3.80 8.32
CA LEU A 166 -19.51 3.28 9.22
C LEU A 166 -19.01 1.92 8.69
N VAL A 167 -18.07 1.99 7.75
CA VAL A 167 -17.60 0.83 7.01
C VAL A 167 -16.34 0.20 7.62
N GLU A 168 -16.27 -1.12 7.51
CA GLU A 168 -15.04 -1.89 7.60
C GLU A 168 -14.57 -2.26 6.19
N ILE A 169 -13.30 -1.99 5.87
CA ILE A 169 -12.72 -2.20 4.54
C ILE A 169 -11.53 -3.16 4.66
N GLY A 170 -11.47 -4.14 3.75
CA GLY A 170 -10.37 -5.11 3.73
C GLY A 170 -10.44 -6.06 4.94
N ASP A 171 -9.30 -6.29 5.57
CA ASP A 171 -9.13 -7.22 6.69
C ASP A 171 -8.95 -6.43 8.00
N GLY A 172 -10.04 -5.80 8.49
CA GLY A 172 -10.07 -5.13 9.79
C GLY A 172 -9.80 -3.61 9.82
N PHE A 173 -9.74 -2.90 8.68
CA PHE A 173 -9.66 -1.43 8.73
C PHE A 173 -11.05 -0.83 8.97
N ARG A 174 -11.21 -0.15 10.11
CA ARG A 174 -12.46 0.49 10.53
C ARG A 174 -12.30 2.00 10.57
N ILE A 175 -13.15 2.69 9.82
CA ILE A 175 -13.17 4.16 9.80
C ILE A 175 -13.37 4.77 11.21
N PRO A 176 -14.28 4.25 12.06
CA PRO A 176 -14.44 4.76 13.43
C PRO A 176 -13.16 4.73 14.24
N GLU A 177 -12.50 3.57 14.30
CA GLU A 177 -11.29 3.37 15.10
C GLU A 177 -10.16 4.28 14.63
N LEU A 178 -10.03 4.50 13.31
CA LEU A 178 -9.04 5.44 12.77
C LEU A 178 -9.32 6.87 13.25
N ILE A 179 -10.55 7.35 13.10
CA ILE A 179 -10.92 8.74 13.43
C ILE A 179 -10.73 9.00 14.92
N GLU A 180 -11.16 8.06 15.77
CA GLU A 180 -10.99 8.14 17.22
C GLU A 180 -9.52 8.09 17.64
N SER A 181 -8.69 7.29 16.96
CA SER A 181 -7.26 7.18 17.26
C SER A 181 -6.49 8.49 17.07
N VAL A 182 -7.00 9.40 16.24
CA VAL A 182 -6.41 10.72 16.00
C VAL A 182 -7.20 11.86 16.69
N GLY A 183 -8.06 11.50 17.65
CA GLY A 183 -8.75 12.43 18.54
C GLY A 183 -10.07 13.00 18.02
N GLY A 184 -10.57 12.52 16.87
CA GLY A 184 -11.92 12.83 16.40
C GLY A 184 -12.99 12.10 17.22
N ARG A 185 -14.19 12.65 17.26
CA ARG A 185 -15.37 12.02 17.86
C ARG A 185 -16.45 11.87 16.81
N LEU A 186 -16.93 10.66 16.59
CA LEU A 186 -18.01 10.43 15.65
C LEU A 186 -19.37 10.81 16.25
N ARG A 187 -20.12 11.63 15.52
CA ARG A 187 -21.53 11.91 15.78
C ARG A 187 -22.36 11.26 14.68
N GLU A 188 -22.87 10.09 14.99
CA GLU A 188 -23.62 9.29 14.04
C GLU A 188 -25.06 9.78 13.86
N VAL A 189 -25.53 9.86 12.61
CA VAL A 189 -26.88 10.32 12.25
C VAL A 189 -27.63 9.32 11.37
N GLY A 190 -28.95 9.46 11.32
CA GLY A 190 -29.83 8.55 10.58
C GLY A 190 -29.82 7.12 11.11
N THR A 191 -30.17 6.18 10.24
CA THR A 191 -30.14 4.72 10.49
C THR A 191 -29.23 4.03 9.48
N THR A 192 -29.03 2.72 9.65
CA THR A 192 -28.20 1.90 8.74
C THR A 192 -28.63 2.02 7.28
N ASN A 193 -29.94 2.01 7.01
CA ASN A 193 -30.49 1.98 5.66
C ASN A 193 -30.92 3.36 5.16
N ARG A 194 -31.25 4.31 6.05
CA ARG A 194 -31.81 5.61 5.66
C ARG A 194 -31.17 6.74 6.43
N VAL A 195 -30.76 7.77 5.71
CA VAL A 195 -30.40 9.07 6.25
C VAL A 195 -31.09 10.16 5.43
N ARG A 196 -31.44 11.26 6.09
CA ARG A 196 -32.05 12.47 5.52
C ARG A 196 -31.14 13.67 5.75
N ALA A 197 -31.30 14.71 4.92
CA ALA A 197 -30.54 15.95 5.09
C ALA A 197 -30.78 16.61 6.46
N SER A 198 -32.00 16.51 7.00
CA SER A 198 -32.34 17.00 8.36
C SER A 198 -31.52 16.31 9.44
N ASP A 199 -31.25 15.00 9.31
CA ASP A 199 -30.49 14.25 10.30
C ASP A 199 -29.06 14.82 10.45
N TYR A 200 -28.47 15.29 9.36
CA TYR A 200 -27.18 16.00 9.38
C TYR A 200 -27.33 17.42 9.93
N ALA A 201 -28.31 18.20 9.44
CA ALA A 201 -28.51 19.59 9.84
C ALA A 201 -28.76 19.72 11.35
N ASP A 202 -29.58 18.84 11.93
CA ASP A 202 -29.91 18.82 13.36
C ASP A 202 -28.70 18.37 14.23
N ALA A 203 -27.71 17.71 13.63
CA ALA A 203 -26.51 17.23 14.31
C ALA A 203 -25.33 18.21 14.22
N VAL A 204 -25.38 19.20 13.34
CA VAL A 204 -24.33 20.23 13.24
C VAL A 204 -24.51 21.25 14.35
N ASP A 205 -23.46 21.46 15.14
CA ASP A 205 -23.39 22.41 16.24
C ASP A 205 -22.03 23.14 16.30
N THR A 206 -21.82 23.92 17.35
CA THR A 206 -20.60 24.71 17.54
C THR A 206 -19.34 23.88 17.75
N ASP A 207 -19.46 22.62 18.16
CA ASP A 207 -18.35 21.67 18.34
C ASP A 207 -18.17 20.74 17.13
N THR A 208 -18.91 20.98 16.04
CA THR A 208 -18.80 20.20 14.81
C THR A 208 -17.61 20.68 13.97
N ALA A 209 -16.66 19.78 13.76
CA ALA A 209 -15.47 20.01 12.95
C ALA A 209 -15.80 20.00 11.44
N PHE A 210 -16.43 18.92 10.96
CA PHE A 210 -16.86 18.72 9.59
C PHE A 210 -17.88 17.58 9.48
N VAL A 211 -18.53 17.47 8.33
CA VAL A 211 -19.40 16.36 7.97
C VAL A 211 -18.60 15.38 7.11
N LEU A 212 -18.57 14.11 7.50
CA LEU A 212 -17.91 13.06 6.72
C LEU A 212 -18.94 12.30 5.88
N LYS A 213 -18.67 12.23 4.58
CA LYS A 213 -19.42 11.38 3.63
C LYS A 213 -18.53 10.25 3.16
N VAL A 214 -18.89 9.01 3.49
CA VAL A 214 -18.13 7.82 3.08
C VAL A 214 -18.86 7.08 1.96
N HIS A 215 -18.13 6.72 0.92
CA HIS A 215 -18.65 5.85 -0.14
C HIS A 215 -18.53 4.36 0.27
N PRO A 216 -19.63 3.59 0.29
CA PRO A 216 -19.59 2.15 0.56
C PRO A 216 -18.93 1.40 -0.60
N SER A 217 -17.61 1.22 -0.52
CA SER A 217 -16.78 0.75 -1.64
C SER A 217 -16.81 -0.76 -1.90
N ASN A 218 -17.21 -1.57 -0.91
CA ASN A 218 -17.13 -3.03 -0.93
C ASN A 218 -18.46 -3.74 -0.62
N PHE A 219 -19.55 -2.99 -0.42
CA PHE A 219 -20.90 -3.54 -0.25
C PHE A 219 -21.94 -2.56 -0.77
N VAL A 220 -23.17 -3.04 -0.95
CA VAL A 220 -24.33 -2.23 -1.30
C VAL A 220 -25.50 -2.59 -0.38
N VAL A 221 -26.30 -1.60 0.00
CA VAL A 221 -27.55 -1.82 0.74
C VAL A 221 -28.71 -1.61 -0.24
N THR A 222 -29.53 -2.64 -0.43
CA THR A 222 -30.67 -2.63 -1.36
C THR A 222 -32.01 -2.68 -0.61
N GLY A 223 -33.09 -2.22 -1.25
CA GLY A 223 -34.44 -2.21 -0.68
C GLY A 223 -34.84 -0.81 -0.20
N PHE A 224 -35.32 -0.69 1.03
CA PHE A 224 -35.79 0.57 1.60
C PHE A 224 -34.65 1.47 2.08
N THR A 225 -33.85 2.00 1.15
CA THR A 225 -32.67 2.82 1.47
C THR A 225 -32.82 4.28 1.07
N SER A 226 -32.08 5.17 1.74
CA SER A 226 -31.91 6.58 1.34
C SER A 226 -30.53 7.09 1.73
N THR A 227 -29.98 8.00 0.92
CA THR A 227 -28.69 8.66 1.17
C THR A 227 -28.80 10.14 0.80
N VAL A 228 -27.90 10.97 1.35
CA VAL A 228 -27.80 12.40 1.03
C VAL A 228 -26.59 12.62 0.12
N SER A 229 -26.75 13.43 -0.92
CA SER A 229 -25.65 13.72 -1.86
C SER A 229 -24.62 14.68 -1.25
N VAL A 230 -23.37 14.61 -1.73
CA VAL A 230 -22.31 15.56 -1.32
C VAL A 230 -22.73 17.01 -1.61
N ARG A 231 -23.47 17.24 -2.70
CA ARG A 231 -23.98 18.57 -3.07
C ARG A 231 -24.96 19.13 -2.03
N GLU A 232 -25.85 18.30 -1.50
CA GLU A 232 -26.78 18.73 -0.44
C GLU A 232 -26.03 18.98 0.87
N LEU A 233 -25.09 18.10 1.23
CA LEU A 233 -24.27 18.28 2.44
C LEU A 233 -23.42 19.56 2.37
N ALA A 234 -22.91 19.93 1.19
CA ALA A 234 -22.12 21.15 0.99
C ALA A 234 -22.91 22.45 1.27
N GLY A 235 -24.24 22.39 1.45
CA GLY A 235 -25.06 23.52 1.90
C GLY A 235 -25.02 23.75 3.42
N LEU A 236 -24.38 22.86 4.20
CA LEU A 236 -24.25 23.00 5.66
C LEU A 236 -23.21 24.07 6.03
N PRO A 237 -23.30 24.68 7.24
CA PRO A 237 -22.39 25.74 7.66
C PRO A 237 -21.01 25.24 8.11
N VAL A 238 -20.62 24.01 7.74
CA VAL A 238 -19.36 23.35 8.11
C VAL A 238 -18.76 22.66 6.88
N PRO A 239 -17.44 22.40 6.87
CA PRO A 239 -16.81 21.63 5.80
C PRO A 239 -17.43 20.24 5.61
N VAL A 240 -17.36 19.71 4.38
CA VAL A 240 -17.78 18.37 3.98
C VAL A 240 -16.64 17.66 3.26
#